data_AF-A0A7V8QXV3-F1
#
_entry.id   AF-A0A7V8QXV3-F1
#
_cell.length_a   1.000
_cell.length_b   1.000
_cell.length_c   1.000
_cell.angle_alpha   90.00
_cell.angle_beta   90.00
_cell.angle_gamma   90.00
#
_symmetry.space_group_name_H-M   'P 1'
#
loop_
_entity.id
_entity.type
_entity.pdbx_description
1 polymer ?
#
loop_
_entity_poly.entity_id
_entity_poly.type
_entity_poly.pdbx_seq_one_letter_code
_entity_poly.pdbx_strand_id
1 'polypeptide(L)'
;MIAFLLSPVGRWLAGTLAALALLVAAYAYVDHRGYARAEVHYKGIIAAEHAAAVTARNAEVERQAARQNEAKAREAERIAEMQAEADQLSKQIVELQREASEDPDAGRTALGATSVRRINKVR
;
A
#
# COMPACT_ATOMS: atom_id res chain seq x y z
N MET A 1 44.65 63.03 -11.81
CA MET A 1 43.86 61.86 -12.25
C MET A 1 43.20 62.07 -13.61
N ILE A 2 42.46 63.17 -13.86
CA ILE A 2 41.78 63.42 -15.14
C ILE A 2 42.76 63.49 -16.33
N ALA A 3 43.94 64.11 -16.15
CA ALA A 3 44.97 64.18 -17.20
C ALA A 3 45.51 62.80 -17.66
N PHE A 4 45.55 61.81 -16.77
CA PHE A 4 45.96 60.44 -17.10
C PHE A 4 44.87 59.73 -17.92
N LEU A 5 43.59 59.91 -17.54
CA LEU A 5 42.44 59.38 -18.26
C LEU A 5 42.26 59.97 -19.67
N LEU A 6 42.75 61.19 -19.93
CA LEU A 6 42.74 61.77 -21.28
C LEU A 6 43.96 61.36 -22.12
N SER A 7 44.99 60.78 -21.51
CA SER A 7 46.13 60.25 -22.26
C SER A 7 45.72 59.03 -23.09
N PRO A 8 46.35 58.77 -24.25
CA PRO A 8 46.02 57.62 -25.10
C PRO A 8 46.07 56.29 -24.35
N VAL A 9 47.04 56.13 -23.44
CA VAL A 9 47.22 54.93 -22.61
C VAL A 9 46.12 54.81 -21.56
N GLY A 10 45.76 55.90 -20.89
CA GLY A 10 44.69 55.90 -19.90
C GLY A 10 43.30 55.66 -20.49
N ARG A 11 43.03 56.15 -21.71
CA ARG A 11 41.78 55.86 -22.44
C ARG A 11 41.70 54.39 -22.82
N TRP A 12 42.80 53.79 -23.29
CA TRP A 12 42.87 52.36 -23.59
C TRP A 12 42.64 51.50 -22.35
N LEU A 13 43.35 51.78 -21.25
CA LEU A 13 43.18 51.06 -19.99
C LEU A 13 41.76 51.16 -19.43
N ALA A 14 41.17 52.37 -19.46
CA ALA A 14 39.79 52.57 -19.03
C ALA A 14 38.79 51.84 -19.93
N GLY A 15 39.01 51.85 -21.25
CA GLY A 15 38.19 51.12 -22.21
C GLY A 15 38.26 49.61 -22.00
N THR A 16 39.45 49.06 -21.79
CA THR A 16 39.65 47.63 -21.51
C THR A 16 38.99 47.22 -20.21
N LEU A 17 39.13 48.01 -19.14
CA LEU A 17 38.47 47.76 -17.85
C LEU A 17 36.94 47.82 -17.97
N ALA A 18 36.40 48.79 -18.71
CA ALA A 18 34.97 48.89 -18.96
C ALA A 18 34.44 47.68 -19.75
N ALA A 19 35.18 47.22 -20.77
CA ALA A 19 34.82 46.04 -21.54
C ALA A 19 34.83 44.76 -20.68
N LEU A 20 35.83 44.61 -19.81
CA LEU A 20 35.93 43.48 -18.87
C LEU A 20 34.78 43.50 -17.86
N ALA A 21 34.45 44.68 -17.30
CA ALA A 21 33.33 44.82 -16.38
C ALA A 21 31.99 44.46 -17.05
N LEU A 22 31.78 44.86 -18.30
CA LEU A 22 30.59 44.50 -19.07
C LEU A 22 30.51 42.99 -19.33
N LEU A 23 31.62 42.34 -19.65
CA LEU A 23 31.67 40.89 -19.85
C LEU A 23 31.32 40.13 -18.57
N VAL A 24 31.89 40.53 -17.43
CA VAL A 24 31.58 39.91 -16.12
C VAL A 24 30.12 40.12 -15.75
N ALA A 25 29.57 41.33 -15.96
CA ALA A 25 28.17 41.62 -15.69
C ALA A 25 27.23 40.80 -16.60
N ALA A 26 27.55 40.67 -17.88
CA ALA A 26 26.78 39.86 -18.83
C ALA A 26 26.81 38.36 -18.45
N TYR A 27 27.98 37.84 -18.09
CA TYR A 27 28.13 36.46 -17.62
C TYR A 27 27.30 36.21 -16.36
N ALA A 28 27.46 37.05 -15.33
CA ALA A 28 26.72 36.92 -14.07
C ALA A 28 25.21 37.01 -14.26
N TYR A 29 24.73 37.86 -15.19
CA TYR A 29 23.31 37.97 -15.49
C TYR A 29 22.76 36.70 -16.14
N VAL A 30 23.45 36.16 -17.15
CA VAL A 30 23.05 34.93 -17.86
C VAL A 30 23.09 33.74 -16.92
N ASP A 31 24.17 33.60 -16.14
CA ASP A 31 24.37 32.53 -15.19
C ASP A 31 23.26 32.52 -14.12
N HIS A 32 23.01 33.67 -13.47
CA HIS A 32 22.00 33.76 -12.42
C HIS A 32 20.57 33.52 -12.94
N ARG A 33 20.23 34.05 -14.12
CA ARG A 33 18.95 33.79 -14.80
C ARG A 33 18.82 32.32 -15.21
N GLY A 34 19.90 31.71 -15.65
CA GLY A 34 19.97 30.30 -16.01
C GLY A 34 19.68 29.39 -14.82
N TYR A 35 20.38 29.61 -13.70
CA TYR A 35 20.15 28.86 -12.47
C TYR A 35 18.75 29.06 -11.91
N ALA A 36 18.24 30.29 -11.85
CA ALA A 36 16.89 30.55 -11.36
C ALA A 36 15.83 29.85 -12.23
N ARG A 37 16.01 29.83 -13.56
CA ARG A 37 15.09 29.13 -14.47
C ARG A 37 15.17 27.62 -14.30
N ALA A 38 16.38 27.07 -14.18
CA ALA A 38 16.59 25.65 -13.94
C ALA A 38 15.98 25.21 -12.60
N GLU A 39 16.16 26.01 -11.55
CA GLU A 39 15.61 25.75 -10.22
C GLU A 39 14.08 25.70 -10.26
N VAL A 40 13.42 26.68 -10.90
CA VAL A 40 11.95 26.67 -11.05
C VAL A 40 11.47 25.46 -11.84
N HIS A 41 12.17 25.12 -12.93
CA HIS A 41 11.82 23.97 -13.77
C HIS A 41 11.90 22.65 -12.99
N TYR A 42 13.02 22.38 -12.32
CA TYR A 42 13.20 21.15 -11.55
C TYR A 42 12.32 21.10 -10.31
N LYS A 43 12.08 22.23 -9.63
CA LYS A 43 11.07 22.29 -8.55
C LYS A 43 9.69 21.88 -9.05
N GLY A 44 9.30 22.34 -10.24
CA GLY A 44 8.04 21.95 -10.88
C GLY A 44 7.97 20.46 -11.18
N ILE A 45 9.02 19.90 -11.79
CA ILE A 45 9.11 18.45 -12.08
C ILE A 45 9.02 17.63 -10.80
N ILE A 46 9.84 17.94 -9.80
CA ILE A 46 9.87 17.22 -8.52
C ILE A 46 8.49 17.29 -7.84
N ALA A 47 7.84 18.46 -7.84
CA ALA A 47 6.50 18.60 -7.28
C ALA A 47 5.47 17.74 -8.03
N ALA A 48 5.54 17.69 -9.36
CA ALA A 48 4.66 16.87 -10.19
C ALA A 48 4.89 15.36 -9.96
N GLU A 49 6.15 14.93 -9.89
CA GLU A 49 6.52 13.55 -9.58
C GLU A 49 6.04 13.14 -8.19
N HIS A 50 6.24 13.99 -7.18
CA HIS A 50 5.72 13.75 -5.84
C HIS A 50 4.20 13.64 -5.81
N ALA A 51 3.49 14.52 -6.51
CA ALA A 51 2.04 14.45 -6.60
C ALA A 51 1.58 13.14 -7.25
N ALA A 52 2.19 12.75 -8.37
CA ALA A 52 1.90 11.50 -9.07
C ALA A 52 2.18 10.27 -8.18
N ALA A 53 3.29 10.27 -7.45
CA ALA A 53 3.64 9.19 -6.52
C ALA A 53 2.64 9.06 -5.37
N VAL A 54 2.17 10.19 -4.80
CA VAL A 54 1.13 10.19 -3.76
C VAL A 54 -0.19 9.65 -4.31
N THR A 55 -0.60 10.09 -5.50
CA THR A 55 -1.81 9.59 -6.15
C THR A 55 -1.73 8.09 -6.41
N ALA A 56 -0.61 7.60 -6.95
CA ALA A 56 -0.39 6.18 -7.19
C ALA A 56 -0.42 5.36 -5.89
N ARG A 57 0.22 5.86 -4.82
CA ARG A 57 0.19 5.23 -3.49
C ARG A 57 -1.24 5.14 -2.97
N ASN A 58 -2.01 6.22 -3.03
CA ASN A 58 -3.38 6.23 -2.51
C ASN A 58 -4.27 5.24 -3.27
N ALA A 59 -4.15 5.20 -4.61
CA ALA A 59 -4.87 4.23 -5.43
C ALA A 59 -4.51 2.78 -5.05
N GLU A 60 -3.23 2.51 -4.76
CA GLU A 60 -2.80 1.18 -4.32
C GLU A 60 -3.36 0.81 -2.94
N VAL A 61 -3.35 1.75 -1.99
CA VAL A 61 -3.96 1.56 -0.67
C VAL A 61 -5.44 1.24 -0.80
N GLU A 62 -6.17 1.95 -1.66
CA GLU A 62 -7.59 1.71 -1.92
C GLU A 62 -7.82 0.32 -2.54
N ARG A 63 -7.02 -0.07 -3.54
CA ARG A 63 -7.09 -1.41 -4.13
C ARG A 63 -6.86 -2.51 -3.10
N GLN A 64 -5.84 -2.36 -2.25
CA GLN A 64 -5.54 -3.32 -1.20
C GLN A 64 -6.65 -3.38 -0.15
N ALA A 65 -7.21 -2.24 0.25
CA ALA A 65 -8.32 -2.18 1.20
C ALA A 65 -9.56 -2.89 0.65
N ALA A 66 -9.92 -2.65 -0.62
CA ALA A 66 -11.05 -3.31 -1.28
C ALA A 66 -10.88 -4.84 -1.27
N ARG A 67 -9.71 -5.33 -1.70
CA ARG A 67 -9.41 -6.78 -1.74
C ARG A 67 -9.40 -7.42 -0.35
N GLN A 68 -8.90 -6.72 0.66
CA GLN A 68 -8.92 -7.20 2.04
C GLN A 68 -10.35 -7.26 2.59
N ASN A 69 -11.18 -6.26 2.29
CA ASN A 69 -12.58 -6.26 2.74
C ASN A 69 -13.37 -7.40 2.09
N GLU A 70 -13.17 -7.66 0.79
CA GLU A 70 -13.76 -8.82 0.10
C GLU A 70 -13.30 -10.14 0.72
N ALA A 71 -12.01 -10.27 1.08
CA ALA A 71 -11.50 -11.46 1.74
C ALA A 71 -12.12 -11.65 3.12
N LYS A 72 -12.21 -10.58 3.92
CA LYS A 72 -12.86 -10.61 5.24
C LYS A 72 -14.33 -11.01 5.16
N ALA A 73 -15.05 -10.54 4.14
CA ALA A 73 -16.44 -10.93 3.92
C ALA A 73 -16.58 -12.43 3.65
N ARG A 74 -15.76 -12.98 2.75
CA ARG A 74 -15.74 -14.43 2.48
C ARG A 74 -15.36 -15.26 3.70
N GLU A 75 -14.38 -14.82 4.48
CA GLU A 75 -14.01 -15.51 5.72
C GLU A 75 -15.12 -15.43 6.77
N ALA A 76 -15.84 -14.31 6.88
CA ALA A 76 -16.99 -14.18 7.77
C ALA A 76 -18.13 -15.15 7.40
N GLU A 77 -18.42 -15.29 6.10
CA GLU A 77 -19.38 -16.28 5.59
C GLU A 77 -18.95 -17.70 5.96
N ARG A 78 -17.68 -18.04 5.72
CA ARG A 78 -17.12 -19.36 6.05
C ARG A 78 -17.15 -19.67 7.54
N ILE A 79 -16.88 -18.67 8.39
CA ILE A 79 -16.99 -18.82 9.84
C ILE A 79 -18.44 -19.08 10.25
N ALA A 80 -19.40 -18.37 9.65
CA ALA A 80 -20.82 -18.58 9.94
C ALA A 80 -21.28 -19.99 9.51
N GLU A 81 -20.83 -20.48 8.35
CA GLU A 81 -21.05 -21.86 7.90
C GLU A 81 -20.47 -22.88 8.88
N MET A 82 -19.21 -22.71 9.29
CA MET A 82 -18.56 -23.60 10.26
C MET A 82 -19.28 -23.60 11.62
N GLN A 83 -19.80 -22.45 12.07
CA GLN A 83 -20.59 -22.36 13.29
C GLN A 83 -21.92 -23.09 13.18
N ALA A 84 -22.63 -22.94 12.05
CA ALA A 84 -23.87 -23.67 11.81
C ALA A 84 -23.64 -25.19 11.76
N GLU A 85 -22.55 -25.63 11.11
CA GLU A 85 -22.16 -27.03 11.07
C GLU A 85 -21.79 -27.56 12.47
N ALA A 86 -21.05 -26.79 13.25
CA ALA A 86 -20.70 -27.15 14.63
C ALA A 86 -21.95 -27.28 15.53
N ASP A 87 -22.91 -26.37 15.39
CA ASP A 87 -24.19 -26.43 16.12
C ASP A 87 -25.01 -27.65 15.70
N GLN A 88 -25.02 -27.99 14.42
CA GLN A 88 -25.70 -29.18 13.91
C GLN A 88 -25.05 -30.46 14.44
N LEU A 89 -23.72 -30.55 14.41
CA LEU A 89 -22.97 -31.68 14.95
C LEU A 89 -23.19 -31.81 16.47
N SER A 90 -23.21 -30.70 17.20
CA SER A 90 -23.49 -30.69 18.64
C SER A 90 -24.86 -31.28 18.94
N LYS A 91 -25.90 -30.88 18.19
CA LYS A 91 -27.26 -31.44 18.33
C LYS A 91 -27.29 -32.95 18.05
N GLN A 92 -26.63 -33.40 16.98
CA GLN A 92 -26.53 -34.82 16.65
C GLN A 92 -25.83 -35.62 17.75
N ILE A 93 -24.76 -35.09 18.33
CA ILE A 93 -24.07 -35.74 19.45
C ILE A 93 -25.00 -35.89 20.65
N VAL A 94 -25.74 -34.83 21.02
CA VAL A 94 -26.69 -34.88 22.14
C VAL A 94 -27.80 -35.89 21.87
N GLU A 95 -28.33 -35.93 20.64
CA GLU A 95 -29.37 -36.89 20.25
C GLU A 95 -28.87 -38.33 20.31
N LEU A 96 -27.67 -38.61 19.77
CA LEU A 96 -27.05 -39.93 19.84
C LEU A 96 -26.72 -40.34 21.28
N GLN A 97 -26.27 -39.42 22.13
CA GLN A 97 -26.05 -39.68 23.56
C GLN A 97 -27.36 -40.02 24.26
N ARG A 98 -28.45 -39.31 23.93
CA ARG A 98 -29.77 -39.61 24.46
C ARG A 98 -30.25 -40.99 24.00
N GLU A 99 -30.13 -41.31 22.71
CA GLU A 99 -30.48 -42.63 22.17
C GLU A 99 -29.69 -43.74 22.86
N ALA A 100 -28.37 -43.55 23.05
CA ALA A 100 -27.52 -44.51 23.76
C ALA A 100 -27.92 -44.67 25.25
N SER A 101 -28.35 -43.60 25.91
CA SER A 101 -28.80 -43.64 27.31
C SER A 101 -30.16 -44.33 27.47
N GLU A 102 -31.00 -44.26 26.44
CA GLU A 102 -32.30 -44.93 26.39
C GLU A 102 -32.20 -46.37 25.85
N ASP A 103 -31.01 -46.86 25.45
CA ASP A 103 -30.85 -48.21 24.90
C ASP A 103 -31.05 -49.28 25.98
N PRO A 104 -32.12 -50.10 25.91
CA PRO A 104 -32.41 -51.13 26.90
C PRO A 104 -31.35 -52.24 26.94
N ASP A 105 -30.51 -52.34 25.90
CA ASP A 105 -29.41 -53.30 25.82
C ASP A 105 -28.05 -52.72 26.30
N ALA A 106 -27.98 -51.45 26.75
CA ALA A 106 -26.73 -50.75 27.09
C ALA A 106 -25.88 -51.42 28.19
N GLY A 107 -26.51 -52.16 29.11
CA GLY A 107 -25.83 -52.87 30.20
C GLY A 107 -25.53 -54.34 29.94
N ARG A 108 -25.86 -54.87 28.75
CA ARG A 108 -25.67 -56.30 28.45
C ARG A 108 -24.21 -56.59 28.06
N THR A 109 -23.66 -57.67 28.61
CA THR A 109 -22.30 -58.16 28.31
C THR A 109 -22.09 -58.66 26.89
N ALA A 110 -23.17 -58.90 26.13
CA ALA A 110 -23.12 -59.33 24.74
C ALA A 110 -24.21 -58.64 23.91
N LEU A 111 -23.88 -58.28 22.66
CA LEU A 111 -24.81 -57.66 21.71
C LEU A 111 -25.96 -58.62 21.38
N GLY A 112 -27.20 -58.15 21.56
CA GLY A 112 -28.40 -58.91 21.23
C GLY A 112 -28.64 -58.97 19.70
N ALA A 113 -29.46 -59.94 19.26
CA ALA A 113 -29.82 -60.10 17.85
C ALA A 113 -30.52 -58.86 17.24
N THR A 114 -31.12 -58.02 18.07
CA THR A 114 -31.69 -56.70 17.71
C THR A 114 -30.60 -55.65 17.48
N SER A 115 -29.60 -55.57 18.36
CA SER A 115 -28.48 -54.64 18.26
C SER A 115 -27.62 -54.92 17.01
N VAL A 116 -27.35 -56.20 16.72
CA VAL A 116 -26.62 -56.63 15.50
C VAL A 116 -27.38 -56.23 14.23
N ARG A 117 -28.72 -56.29 14.24
CA ARG A 117 -29.56 -55.86 13.12
C ARG A 117 -29.52 -54.35 12.88
N ARG A 118 -29.43 -53.52 13.94
CA ARG A 118 -29.26 -52.06 13.81
C ARG A 118 -27.90 -51.73 13.19
N ILE A 119 -26.82 -52.32 13.70
CA ILE A 119 -25.45 -52.05 13.23
C ILE A 119 -25.29 -52.41 11.74
N ASN A 120 -25.85 -53.53 11.29
CA ASN A 120 -25.78 -53.93 9.88
C ASN A 120 -26.62 -53.07 8.92
N LYS A 121 -27.54 -52.22 9.40
CA LYS A 121 -28.29 -51.28 8.55
C LYS A 121 -27.53 -49.99 8.24
N VAL A 122 -26.53 -49.65 9.04
CA VAL A 122 -25.72 -48.43 8.91
C VAL A 122 -24.51 -48.65 7.99
N ARG A 123 -24.22 -49.90 7.65
CA ARG A 123 -23.10 -50.32 6.79
C ARG A 123 -23.54 -50.43 5.33
#